data_AF-Q5BER2-F1
#
_entry.id   AF-Q5BER2-F1
#
_cell.length_a   1.000
_cell.length_b   1.000
_cell.length_c   1.000
_cell.angle_alpha   90.00
_cell.angle_beta   90.00
_cell.angle_gamma   90.00
#
_symmetry.space_group_name_H-M   'P 1'
#
loop_
_entity.id
_entity.type
_entity.pdbx_description
1 polymer ?
#
loop_
_entity_poly.entity_id
_entity_poly.type
_entity_poly.pdbx_seq_one_letter_code
_entity_poly.pdbx_strand_id
1 'polypeptide(L)'
;MAPKLSSVGMLALPAMLLIPSVVADAEVCDNDTPLSCSSSSVEPSCCFNSPGGSLLLTQFWDYDPSTGPTDSWTLHGLWCAY
;
A
#
# COMPACT_ATOMS: atom_id res chain seq x y z
N MET A 1 61.58 -11.40 36.45
CA MET A 1 61.24 -12.35 35.37
C MET A 1 59.72 -12.41 35.23
N ALA A 2 59.18 -12.12 34.05
CA ALA A 2 57.74 -12.00 33.83
C ALA A 2 57.02 -13.37 33.78
N PRO A 3 55.75 -13.44 34.21
CA PRO A 3 54.78 -14.40 33.69
C PRO A 3 53.79 -13.73 32.71
N LYS A 4 53.12 -14.57 31.91
CA LYS A 4 52.35 -14.24 30.71
C LYS A 4 50.83 -14.08 30.96
N LEU A 5 50.27 -13.12 30.22
CA LEU A 5 49.02 -13.09 29.42
C LEU A 5 47.65 -13.42 30.07
N SER A 6 46.68 -12.50 29.95
CA SER A 6 45.32 -12.88 29.51
C SER A 6 44.52 -11.67 29.00
N SER A 7 43.79 -11.93 27.91
CA SER A 7 42.94 -11.03 27.13
C SER A 7 41.67 -10.63 27.90
N VAL A 8 41.32 -9.33 27.92
CA VAL A 8 40.01 -8.84 28.38
C VAL A 8 39.44 -7.91 27.31
N GLY A 9 38.22 -8.25 26.87
CA GLY A 9 37.58 -7.78 25.66
C GLY A 9 37.01 -6.36 25.69
N MET A 10 36.80 -5.84 24.47
CA MET A 10 36.03 -4.62 24.19
C MET A 10 34.55 -4.81 24.53
N LEU A 11 34.02 -3.99 25.43
CA LEU A 11 32.60 -3.77 25.63
C LEU A 11 32.22 -2.45 24.95
N ALA A 12 31.55 -2.51 23.79
CA ALA A 12 30.92 -1.36 23.17
C ALA A 12 29.53 -1.75 22.63
N LEU A 13 28.51 -1.06 23.17
CA LEU A 13 27.12 -0.86 22.72
C LEU A 13 26.37 -2.02 22.03
N PRO A 14 25.21 -2.39 22.59
CA PRO A 14 23.99 -2.25 21.79
C PRO A 14 22.85 -1.65 22.60
N ALA A 15 22.53 -0.39 22.30
CA ALA A 15 21.25 0.22 22.68
C ALA A 15 20.62 0.78 21.40
N MET A 16 20.28 -0.09 20.46
CA MET A 16 19.43 0.20 19.32
C MET A 16 18.58 -1.04 19.04
N LEU A 17 17.33 -0.82 18.62
CA LEU A 17 16.28 -1.78 18.22
C LEU A 17 15.21 -2.08 19.28
N LEU A 18 14.46 -1.05 19.66
CA LEU A 18 13.04 -1.22 20.03
C LEU A 18 12.22 -0.14 19.33
N ILE A 19 12.18 -0.19 18.00
CA ILE A 19 11.13 0.50 17.23
C ILE A 19 10.04 -0.57 17.04
N PRO A 20 8.85 -0.45 17.66
CA PRO A 20 7.76 -1.35 17.33
C PRO A 20 7.41 -1.15 15.86
N SER A 21 7.57 -2.21 15.08
CA SER A 21 7.04 -2.27 13.72
C SER A 21 5.52 -2.13 13.83
N VAL A 22 4.96 -1.01 13.39
CA VAL A 22 3.52 -0.93 13.13
C VAL A 22 3.27 -1.81 11.91
N VAL A 23 2.82 -3.03 12.15
CA VAL A 23 2.17 -3.82 11.11
C VAL A 23 0.79 -3.20 10.96
N ALA A 24 0.52 -2.56 9.83
CA ALA A 24 -0.84 -2.20 9.49
C ALA A 24 -1.59 -3.53 9.25
N ASP A 25 -2.50 -3.90 10.15
CA ASP A 25 -3.47 -4.96 9.88
C ASP A 25 -4.28 -4.52 8.67
N ALA A 26 -4.07 -5.17 7.53
CA ALA A 26 -4.89 -4.95 6.36
C ALA A 26 -6.25 -5.61 6.61
N GLU A 27 -7.32 -4.82 6.65
CA GLU A 27 -8.67 -5.34 6.66
C GLU A 27 -8.88 -6.18 5.39
N VAL A 28 -9.22 -7.45 5.56
CA VAL A 28 -9.51 -8.36 4.45
C VAL A 28 -11.01 -8.60 4.43
N CYS A 29 -11.62 -8.27 3.31
CA CYS A 29 -13.04 -8.51 3.07
C CYS A 29 -13.27 -9.91 2.51
N ASP A 30 -14.42 -10.50 2.83
CA ASP A 30 -14.85 -11.76 2.21
C ASP A 30 -15.01 -11.62 0.70
N ASN A 31 -14.76 -12.72 -0.03
CA ASN A 31 -14.92 -12.75 -1.49
C ASN A 31 -16.38 -12.56 -1.95
N ASP A 32 -17.34 -12.84 -1.06
CA ASP A 32 -18.78 -12.78 -1.34
C ASP A 32 -19.41 -11.45 -0.90
N THR A 33 -18.59 -10.39 -0.79
CA THR A 33 -19.07 -9.04 -0.53
C THR A 33 -20.05 -8.56 -1.61
N PRO A 34 -21.09 -7.80 -1.26
CA PRO A 34 -22.06 -7.30 -2.25
C PRO A 34 -21.39 -6.42 -3.30
N LEU A 35 -21.81 -6.56 -4.56
CA LEU A 35 -21.34 -5.69 -5.65
C LEU A 35 -21.80 -4.24 -5.40
N SER A 36 -20.89 -3.27 -5.49
CA SER A 36 -21.22 -1.85 -5.40
C SER A 36 -22.20 -1.41 -6.50
N CYS A 37 -23.00 -0.36 -6.24
CA CYS A 37 -24.08 0.13 -7.13
C CYS A 37 -25.21 -0.87 -7.46
N SER A 38 -25.18 -2.10 -6.95
CA SER A 38 -26.22 -3.12 -7.22
C SER A 38 -27.35 -3.18 -6.19
N SER A 39 -27.12 -2.62 -5.00
CA SER A 39 -28.08 -2.61 -3.90
C SER A 39 -28.01 -1.28 -3.13
N SER A 40 -29.17 -0.72 -2.81
CA SER A 40 -29.30 0.48 -1.95
C SER A 40 -29.46 0.14 -0.46
N SER A 41 -29.49 -1.15 -0.10
CA SER A 41 -29.74 -1.59 1.28
C SER A 41 -28.47 -1.88 2.07
N VAL A 42 -27.28 -1.71 1.48
CA VAL A 42 -25.99 -1.96 2.13
C VAL A 42 -25.35 -0.62 2.46
N GLU A 43 -25.05 -0.42 3.74
CA GLU A 43 -24.39 0.80 4.21
C GLU A 43 -22.90 0.83 3.81
N PRO A 44 -22.33 2.03 3.58
CA PRO A 44 -20.90 2.18 3.32
C PRO A 44 -20.05 1.58 4.44
N SER A 45 -19.00 0.84 4.06
CA SER A 45 -18.06 0.23 5.00
C SER A 45 -16.69 0.05 4.38
N CYS A 46 -15.70 -0.41 5.14
CA CYS A 46 -14.38 -0.81 4.59
C CYS A 46 -14.49 -1.89 3.50
N CYS A 47 -15.59 -2.65 3.49
CA CYS A 47 -15.85 -3.73 2.53
C CYS A 47 -16.96 -3.41 1.51
N PHE A 48 -17.43 -2.15 1.44
CA PHE A 48 -18.46 -1.77 0.49
C PHE A 48 -18.32 -0.32 0.02
N ASN A 49 -18.04 -0.13 -1.27
CA ASN A 49 -17.90 1.18 -1.90
C ASN A 49 -19.27 1.82 -2.15
N SER A 50 -19.61 2.84 -1.37
CA SER A 50 -20.82 3.65 -1.53
C SER A 50 -20.60 5.05 -0.90
N PRO A 51 -21.15 6.13 -1.48
CA PRO A 51 -21.97 6.17 -2.68
C PRO A 51 -21.16 6.09 -3.99
N GLY A 52 -19.84 6.28 -3.95
CA GLY A 52 -18.94 6.22 -5.12
C GLY A 52 -18.65 4.80 -5.61
N GLY A 53 -19.67 3.99 -5.84
CA GLY A 53 -19.54 2.55 -6.09
C GLY A 53 -19.05 2.17 -7.48
N SER A 54 -19.03 3.11 -8.43
CA SER A 54 -18.50 2.90 -9.77
C SER A 54 -17.04 3.33 -9.83
N LEU A 55 -16.12 2.37 -10.04
CA LEU A 55 -14.68 2.64 -10.15
C LEU A 55 -14.26 2.76 -11.61
N LEU A 56 -13.73 3.92 -11.99
CA LEU A 56 -13.30 4.22 -13.36
C LEU A 56 -11.78 4.24 -13.43
N LEU A 57 -11.19 3.34 -14.22
CA LEU A 57 -9.78 3.42 -14.59
C LEU A 57 -9.65 4.21 -15.90
N THR A 58 -9.31 5.49 -15.78
CA THR A 58 -9.21 6.40 -16.92
C THR A 58 -7.79 6.44 -17.47
N GLN A 59 -7.68 6.66 -18.78
CA GLN A 59 -6.42 6.64 -19.52
C GLN A 59 -6.33 7.83 -20.47
N PHE A 60 -5.10 8.21 -20.81
CA PHE A 60 -4.80 9.22 -21.83
C PHE A 60 -4.14 8.62 -23.06
N TRP A 61 -4.48 9.22 -24.21
CA TRP A 61 -3.71 9.13 -25.44
C TRP A 61 -3.19 10.53 -25.76
N ASP A 62 -2.06 10.87 -25.14
CA ASP A 62 -1.42 12.17 -25.34
C ASP A 62 -0.57 12.12 -26.61
N TYR A 63 -0.99 12.86 -27.64
CA TYR A 63 -0.30 12.85 -28.93
C TYR A 63 0.53 14.12 -29.18
N ASP A 64 0.17 15.28 -28.61
CA ASP A 64 0.90 16.54 -28.78
C ASP A 64 0.84 17.43 -27.52
N PRO A 65 1.91 17.48 -26.70
CA PRO A 65 3.14 16.70 -26.83
C PRO A 65 2.89 15.22 -26.52
N SER A 66 3.57 14.31 -27.22
CA SER A 66 3.46 12.88 -26.92
C SER A 66 4.10 12.54 -25.56
N THR A 67 3.46 11.64 -24.80
CA THR A 67 3.99 11.11 -23.53
C THR A 67 3.89 9.58 -23.48
N GLY A 68 4.79 8.93 -22.72
CA GLY A 68 4.78 7.47 -22.54
C GLY A 68 5.30 6.65 -23.74
N PRO A 69 5.10 5.31 -23.72
CA PRO A 69 5.45 4.43 -24.83
C PRO A 69 4.61 4.69 -26.08
N THR A 70 5.21 4.49 -27.26
CA THR A 70 4.57 4.81 -28.56
C THR A 70 3.36 3.95 -28.91
N ASP A 71 3.20 2.82 -28.23
CA ASP A 71 2.19 1.79 -28.47
C ASP A 71 1.29 1.55 -27.24
N SER A 72 1.28 2.47 -26.29
CA SER A 72 0.51 2.36 -25.06
C SER A 72 -0.23 3.65 -24.71
N TRP A 73 -1.42 3.49 -24.14
CA TRP A 73 -2.05 4.55 -23.38
C TRP A 73 -1.32 4.74 -22.05
N THR A 74 -1.48 5.92 -21.43
CA THR A 74 -0.97 6.21 -20.08
C THR A 74 -2.11 6.24 -19.07
N LEU A 75 -1.80 5.96 -17.80
CA LEU A 75 -2.80 6.06 -16.73
C LEU A 75 -3.09 7.53 -16.44
N HIS A 76 -4.37 7.89 -16.44
CA HIS A 76 -4.83 9.17 -15.91
C HIS A 76 -5.14 9.03 -14.42
N GLY A 77 -6.00 8.07 -14.06
CA GLY A 77 -6.30 7.81 -12.66
C GLY A 77 -7.35 6.74 -12.43
N LEU A 78 -7.66 6.54 -11.14
CA LEU A 78 -8.75 5.71 -10.66
C LEU A 78 -9.73 6.59 -9.91
N TRP A 79 -10.98 6.69 -10.38
CA TRP A 79 -11.97 7.61 -9.84
C TRP A 79 -13.20 6.87 -9.33
N CYS A 80 -13.76 7.35 -8.21
CA CYS A 80 -15.02 6.87 -7.68
C CYS A 80 -16.18 7.76 -8.20
N ALA A 81 -17.12 7.18 -8.93
CA ALA A 81 -18.34 7.82 -9.40
C ALA A 81 -19.57 7.29 -8.64
N TYR A 82 -20.55 8.17 -8.45
CA TYR A 82 -21.80 7.94 -7.75
C TYR A 82 -22.75 7.02 -8.52
#